data_AF-A0A1S3QX24-F1
#
_entry.id   AF-A0A1S3QX24-F1
#
_cell.length_a   1.000
_cell.length_b   1.000
_cell.length_c   1.000
_cell.angle_alpha   90.00
_cell.angle_beta   90.00
_cell.angle_gamma   90.00
#
_symmetry.space_group_name_H-M   'P 1'
#
loop_
_entity.id
_entity.type
_entity.pdbx_description
1 polymer ?
#
loop_
_entity_poly.entity_id
_entity_poly.type
_entity_poly.pdbx_seq_one_letter_code
_entity_poly.pdbx_strand_id
1 'polypeptide(L)'
;WNLQGLYRGDIYNVYNCQKSIRPSQTGLVCWMGFTGYQAAVISLGMVLQTLVFFICFVWLVFLIIIPILYGQNLILFQVAAKAWPVWVTLILTITLQHVTARFAFIKKDAGTRDLNNRGSLFLLTYLLFLINIVVGLIAAIWRIVITALYNIIHMGRMDISLLNRAAETYDP
;
A
#
# COMPACT_ATOMS: atom_id res chain seq x y z
N TRP A 1 8.43 22.81 -4.86
CA TRP A 1 7.36 22.83 -3.85
C TRP A 1 7.90 22.86 -2.43
N ASN A 2 8.67 21.87 -1.97
CA ASN A 2 9.18 21.82 -0.58
C ASN A 2 10.01 23.05 -0.16
N LEU A 3 10.95 23.50 -0.99
CA LEU A 3 11.74 24.72 -0.73
C LEU A 3 10.84 25.97 -0.59
N GLN A 4 9.87 26.13 -1.48
CA GLN A 4 8.94 27.26 -1.47
C GLN A 4 8.01 27.23 -0.24
N GLY A 5 7.63 26.04 0.25
CA GLY A 5 6.90 25.86 1.50
C GLY A 5 7.74 26.25 2.73
N LEU A 6 9.02 25.89 2.73
CA LEU A 6 9.96 26.29 3.80
C LEU A 6 10.14 27.81 3.86
N TYR A 7 10.28 28.48 2.71
CA TYR A 7 10.35 29.95 2.63
C TYR A 7 9.08 30.65 3.14
N ARG A 8 7.91 30.00 3.05
CA ARG A 8 6.64 30.50 3.59
C ARG A 8 6.47 30.24 5.08
N GLY A 9 7.42 29.54 5.72
CA GLY A 9 7.32 29.16 7.13
C GLY A 9 6.37 27.98 7.39
N ASP A 10 5.98 27.22 6.35
CA ASP A 10 5.10 26.06 6.47
C ASP A 10 5.86 24.82 6.96
N ILE A 11 6.50 24.95 8.13
CA ILE A 11 7.43 23.98 8.72
C ILE A 11 6.72 22.65 9.05
N TYR A 12 5.42 22.73 9.39
CA TYR A 12 4.61 21.55 9.72
C TYR A 12 4.37 20.64 8.51
N ASN A 13 4.28 21.22 7.31
CA ASN A 13 4.09 20.49 6.06
C ASN A 13 5.36 19.75 5.60
N VAL A 14 6.54 20.23 6.04
CA VAL A 14 7.85 19.68 5.63
C VAL A 14 8.45 18.73 6.67
N TYR A 15 8.34 19.04 7.96
CA TYR A 15 8.99 18.27 9.03
C TYR A 15 8.01 17.55 9.97
N ASN A 16 6.70 17.70 9.75
CA ASN A 16 5.62 17.12 10.57
C ASN A 16 5.66 17.45 12.09
N CYS A 17 6.66 18.22 12.51
CA CYS A 17 6.94 18.67 13.86
C CYS A 17 7.45 20.11 13.75
N GLN A 18 7.01 20.95 14.69
CA GLN A 18 7.41 22.34 14.76
C GLN A 18 8.84 22.43 15.32
N LYS A 19 9.85 22.31 14.45
CA LYS A 19 11.28 22.42 14.81
C LYS A 19 11.80 23.83 14.54
N SER A 20 12.60 24.36 15.46
CA SER A 20 13.34 25.62 15.24
C SER A 20 14.45 25.37 14.22
N ILE A 21 14.46 26.12 13.12
CA ILE A 21 15.50 26.04 12.09
C ILE A 21 16.76 26.69 12.67
N ARG A 22 17.72 25.87 13.10
CA ARG A 22 19.03 26.30 13.57
C ARG A 22 20.12 25.49 12.85
N PRO A 23 21.19 26.14 12.36
CA PRO A 23 22.31 25.42 11.79
C PRO A 23 23.01 24.61 12.90
N SER A 24 23.01 23.29 12.76
CA SER A 24 23.73 22.37 13.64
C SER A 24 25.01 21.89 12.96
N GLN A 25 26.03 21.51 13.73
CA GLN A 25 27.27 20.96 13.18
C GLN A 25 27.00 19.69 12.35
N THR A 26 26.13 18.81 12.83
CA THR A 26 25.71 17.60 12.11
C THR A 26 25.01 17.92 10.79
N GLY A 27 24.14 18.95 10.77
CA GLY A 27 23.45 19.38 9.56
C GLY A 27 24.40 19.91 8.49
N LEU A 28 25.47 20.61 8.89
CA LEU A 28 26.50 21.10 7.97
C LEU A 28 27.30 19.95 7.34
N VAL A 29 27.66 18.94 8.14
CA VAL A 29 28.35 17.74 7.64
C VAL A 29 27.46 16.96 6.66
N CYS A 30 26.18 16.76 6.97
CA CYS A 30 25.22 16.14 6.05
C CYS A 30 25.10 16.94 4.74
N TRP A 31 25.14 18.27 4.80
CA TRP A 31 25.08 19.12 3.62
C TRP A 31 26.33 18.97 2.73
N MET A 32 27.52 18.88 3.32
CA MET A 32 28.78 18.68 2.58
C MET A 32 28.82 17.37 1.80
N GLY A 33 28.20 16.30 2.31
CA GLY A 33 28.19 14.97 1.70
C GLY A 33 26.96 14.66 0.83
N PHE A 34 25.96 15.54 0.77
CA PHE A 34 24.63 15.25 0.24
C PHE A 34 24.64 14.66 -1.18
N THR A 35 25.41 15.25 -2.09
CA THR A 35 25.49 14.80 -3.49
C THR A 35 26.11 13.40 -3.62
N GLY A 36 27.08 13.08 -2.76
CA GLY A 36 27.69 11.75 -2.69
C GLY A 36 26.73 10.69 -2.18
N TYR A 37 26.00 11.00 -1.10
CA TYR A 37 24.97 10.11 -0.59
C TYR A 37 23.86 9.88 -1.63
N GLN A 38 23.41 10.95 -2.31
CA GLN A 38 22.39 10.85 -3.34
C GLN A 38 22.80 9.93 -4.50
N ALA A 39 24.02 10.07 -5.00
CA ALA A 39 24.54 9.20 -6.06
C ALA A 39 24.66 7.72 -5.60
N ALA A 40 25.11 7.50 -4.37
CA ALA A 40 25.22 6.16 -3.79
C ALA A 40 23.85 5.49 -3.64
N VAL A 41 22.83 6.18 -3.13
CA VAL A 41 21.48 5.61 -2.95
C VAL A 41 20.79 5.38 -4.29
N ILE A 42 20.94 6.30 -5.26
CA ILE A 42 20.39 6.09 -6.60
C ILE A 42 21.03 4.87 -7.27
N SER A 43 22.36 4.75 -7.24
CA SER A 43 23.05 3.61 -7.87
C SER A 43 22.65 2.27 -7.23
N LEU A 44 22.59 2.20 -5.90
CA LEU A 44 22.13 1.02 -5.18
C LEU A 44 20.64 0.72 -5.47
N GLY A 45 19.79 1.74 -5.46
CA GLY A 45 18.37 1.63 -5.79
C GLY A 45 18.16 1.07 -7.19
N MET A 46 18.91 1.56 -8.19
CA MET A 46 18.84 1.07 -9.57
C MET A 46 19.22 -0.41 -9.68
N VAL A 47 20.27 -0.86 -8.97
CA VAL A 47 20.67 -2.27 -8.96
C VAL A 47 19.58 -3.15 -8.35
N LEU A 48 19.06 -2.78 -7.18
CA LEU A 48 18.01 -3.56 -6.50
C LEU A 48 16.70 -3.56 -7.29
N GLN A 49 16.28 -2.42 -7.81
CA GLN A 49 15.07 -2.29 -8.63
C GLN A 49 15.18 -3.16 -9.89
N THR A 50 16.33 -3.15 -10.56
CA THR A 50 16.57 -3.98 -11.74
C THR A 50 16.51 -5.48 -11.41
N LEU A 51 17.15 -5.90 -10.30
CA LEU A 51 17.12 -7.30 -9.85
C LEU A 51 15.69 -7.76 -9.54
N VAL A 52 14.93 -6.96 -8.80
CA VAL A 52 13.55 -7.33 -8.43
C VAL A 52 12.65 -7.38 -9.66
N PHE A 53 12.74 -6.39 -10.57
CA PHE A 53 11.95 -6.42 -11.80
C PHE A 53 12.35 -7.59 -12.71
N PHE A 54 13.63 -7.92 -12.78
CA PHE A 54 14.08 -9.08 -13.54
C PHE A 54 13.47 -10.38 -13.00
N ILE A 55 13.53 -10.61 -11.68
CA ILE A 55 12.93 -11.80 -11.05
C ILE A 55 11.42 -11.83 -11.26
N CYS A 56 10.74 -10.69 -11.07
CA CYS A 56 9.29 -10.58 -11.28
C CYS A 56 8.91 -10.88 -12.74
N PHE A 57 9.70 -10.38 -13.70
CA PHE A 57 9.48 -10.61 -15.12
C PHE A 57 9.70 -12.09 -15.50
N VAL A 58 10.75 -12.74 -14.99
CA VAL A 58 10.99 -14.17 -15.21
C VAL A 58 9.79 -15.00 -14.71
N TRP A 59 9.30 -14.69 -13.51
CA TRP A 59 8.09 -15.34 -12.97
C TRP A 59 6.87 -15.11 -13.86
N LEU A 60 6.64 -13.88 -14.33
CA LEU A 60 5.52 -13.54 -15.22
C LEU A 60 5.61 -14.31 -16.55
N VAL A 61 6.78 -14.30 -17.20
CA VAL A 61 6.99 -14.99 -18.48
C VAL A 61 6.75 -16.50 -18.32
N PHE A 62 7.30 -17.11 -17.28
CA PHE A 62 7.22 -18.56 -17.08
C PHE A 62 5.83 -19.03 -16.64
N LEU A 63 5.15 -18.26 -15.80
CA LEU A 63 3.84 -18.65 -15.27
C LEU A 63 2.66 -18.26 -16.15
N ILE A 64 2.77 -17.17 -16.91
CA ILE A 64 1.64 -16.60 -17.66
C ILE A 64 1.90 -16.72 -19.17
N ILE A 65 3.02 -16.19 -19.66
CA ILE A 65 3.25 -16.06 -21.11
C ILE A 65 3.48 -17.44 -21.77
N ILE A 66 4.38 -18.25 -21.20
CA ILE A 66 4.70 -19.57 -21.75
C ILE A 66 3.46 -20.51 -21.76
N PRO A 67 2.67 -20.62 -20.68
CA PRO A 67 1.47 -21.46 -20.69
C PRO A 67 0.38 -20.98 -21.66
N ILE A 68 0.23 -19.68 -21.86
CA ILE A 68 -0.73 -19.13 -22.83
C ILE A 68 -0.30 -19.41 -24.27
N LEU A 69 1.00 -19.23 -24.59
CA LEU A 69 1.50 -19.38 -25.96
C LEU A 69 1.72 -20.84 -26.37
N TYR A 70 2.25 -21.67 -25.47
CA TYR A 70 2.66 -23.05 -25.77
C TYR A 70 1.76 -24.12 -25.15
N GLY A 71 0.78 -23.74 -24.31
CA GLY A 71 -0.13 -24.68 -23.66
C GLY A 71 0.54 -25.62 -22.63
N GLN A 72 1.80 -25.37 -22.27
CA GLN A 72 2.56 -26.17 -21.31
C GLN A 72 2.50 -25.54 -19.91
N ASN A 73 2.57 -26.35 -18.84
CA ASN A 73 2.55 -25.88 -17.44
C ASN A 73 1.28 -25.10 -17.02
N LEU A 74 0.09 -25.63 -17.35
CA LEU A 74 -1.23 -25.06 -16.98
C LEU A 74 -1.60 -25.16 -15.49
N ILE A 75 -0.65 -25.40 -14.59
CA ILE A 75 -0.92 -25.63 -13.16
C ILE A 75 -1.68 -24.44 -12.55
N LEU A 76 -1.26 -23.21 -12.87
CA LEU A 76 -1.89 -21.99 -12.38
C LEU A 76 -3.32 -21.81 -12.92
N PHE A 77 -3.54 -22.11 -14.20
CA PHE A 77 -4.85 -22.07 -14.82
C PHE A 77 -5.79 -23.13 -14.24
N GLN A 78 -5.30 -24.34 -13.96
CA GLN A 78 -6.09 -25.40 -13.32
C GLN A 78 -6.49 -25.02 -11.88
N VAL A 79 -5.56 -24.45 -11.10
CA VAL A 79 -5.87 -23.96 -9.76
C VAL A 79 -6.87 -22.81 -9.81
N ALA A 80 -6.69 -21.83 -10.71
CA ALA A 80 -7.64 -20.75 -10.91
C ALA A 80 -9.03 -21.26 -11.33
N ALA A 81 -9.08 -22.23 -12.24
CA ALA A 81 -10.30 -22.89 -12.68
C ALA A 81 -10.96 -23.77 -11.62
N LYS A 82 -10.27 -24.11 -10.52
CA LYS A 82 -10.89 -24.74 -9.33
C LYS A 82 -11.30 -23.71 -8.29
N ALA A 83 -10.56 -22.60 -8.18
CA ALA A 83 -10.77 -21.55 -7.20
C ALA A 83 -11.84 -20.52 -7.60
N TRP A 84 -12.29 -20.48 -8.87
CA TRP A 84 -13.27 -19.51 -9.35
C TRP A 84 -14.54 -19.36 -8.49
N PRO A 85 -15.15 -20.42 -7.89
CA PRO A 85 -16.37 -20.26 -7.11
C PRO A 85 -16.09 -19.48 -5.82
N VAL A 86 -14.91 -19.67 -5.22
CA VAL A 86 -14.47 -18.95 -4.01
C VAL A 86 -14.36 -17.46 -4.29
N TRP A 87 -13.76 -17.09 -5.43
CA TRP A 87 -13.68 -15.68 -5.82
C TRP A 87 -15.05 -15.06 -6.05
N VAL A 88 -15.97 -15.79 -6.69
CA VAL A 88 -17.34 -15.33 -6.91
C VAL A 88 -18.09 -15.13 -5.58
N THR A 89 -17.98 -16.08 -4.62
CA THR A 89 -18.65 -15.92 -3.32
C THR A 89 -18.10 -14.76 -2.51
N LEU A 90 -16.78 -14.50 -2.58
CA LEU A 90 -16.17 -13.33 -1.95
C LEU A 90 -16.72 -12.02 -2.52
N ILE A 91 -16.73 -11.88 -3.85
CA ILE A 91 -17.25 -10.68 -4.53
C ILE A 91 -18.73 -10.47 -4.21
N LEU A 92 -19.53 -11.54 -4.25
CA LEU A 92 -20.95 -11.49 -3.92
C LEU A 92 -21.17 -11.05 -2.46
N THR A 93 -20.37 -11.56 -1.53
CA THR A 93 -20.49 -11.18 -0.11
C THR A 93 -20.14 -9.72 0.12
N ILE A 94 -19.05 -9.24 -0.48
CA ILE A 94 -18.61 -7.84 -0.37
C ILE A 94 -19.68 -6.90 -0.95
N THR A 95 -20.21 -7.23 -2.13
CA THR A 95 -21.28 -6.43 -2.76
C THR A 95 -22.55 -6.44 -1.91
N LEU A 96 -22.96 -7.60 -1.37
CA LEU A 96 -24.10 -7.70 -0.46
C LEU A 96 -23.90 -6.84 0.80
N GLN A 97 -22.70 -6.86 1.40
CA GLN A 97 -22.37 -6.01 2.56
C GLN A 97 -22.48 -4.53 2.22
N HIS A 98 -21.93 -4.09 1.08
CA HIS A 98 -22.01 -2.69 0.64
C HIS A 98 -23.44 -2.24 0.32
N VAL A 99 -24.23 -3.10 -0.32
CA VAL A 99 -25.64 -2.84 -0.65
C VAL A 99 -26.46 -2.75 0.64
N THR A 100 -26.35 -3.75 1.52
CA THR A 100 -27.10 -3.77 2.79
C THR A 100 -26.71 -2.61 3.70
N ALA A 101 -25.43 -2.22 3.73
CA ALA A 101 -24.97 -1.02 4.44
C ALA A 101 -25.65 0.26 3.93
N ARG A 102 -25.75 0.44 2.60
CA ARG A 102 -26.36 1.64 2.01
C ARG A 102 -27.88 1.66 2.12
N PHE A 103 -28.55 0.52 1.95
CA PHE A 103 -30.02 0.48 1.86
C PHE A 103 -30.72 0.16 3.18
N ALA A 104 -30.16 -0.71 4.03
CA ALA A 104 -30.84 -1.19 5.23
C ALA A 104 -30.35 -0.50 6.52
N PHE A 105 -29.06 -0.13 6.59
CA PHE A 105 -28.46 0.36 7.85
C PHE A 105 -28.25 1.87 7.89
N ILE A 106 -27.93 2.52 6.77
CA ILE A 106 -27.72 3.97 6.73
C ILE A 106 -29.04 4.66 6.40
N LYS A 107 -29.66 5.30 7.39
CA LYS A 107 -30.78 6.22 7.17
C LYS A 107 -30.21 7.63 6.99
N LYS A 108 -30.62 8.30 5.91
CA LYS A 108 -30.16 9.65 5.58
C LYS A 108 -31.27 10.64 5.89
N ASP A 109 -31.54 10.87 7.18
CA ASP A 109 -32.51 11.86 7.62
C ASP A 109 -31.81 13.20 7.91
N ALA A 110 -32.31 14.26 7.26
CA ALA A 110 -32.14 15.68 7.61
C ALA A 110 -30.80 16.10 8.29
N GLY A 111 -29.65 15.71 7.75
CA GLY A 111 -28.33 16.21 8.15
C GLY A 111 -27.50 15.31 9.06
N THR A 112 -28.07 14.22 9.61
CA THR A 112 -27.32 13.23 10.41
C THR A 112 -27.40 11.84 9.79
N ARG A 113 -26.25 11.14 9.68
CA ARG A 113 -26.20 9.75 9.20
C ARG A 113 -26.38 8.84 10.40
N ASP A 114 -27.62 8.47 10.69
CA ASP A 114 -27.92 7.60 11.82
C ASP A 114 -28.03 6.13 11.40
N LEU A 115 -27.62 5.24 12.30
CA LEU A 115 -27.62 3.79 12.08
C LEU A 115 -28.98 3.22 12.47
N ASN A 116 -29.73 2.75 11.47
CA ASN A 116 -30.98 2.06 11.69
C ASN A 116 -30.75 0.56 11.94
N ASN A 117 -31.58 -0.07 12.79
CA ASN A 117 -31.60 -1.52 13.03
C ASN A 117 -30.26 -2.16 13.47
N ARG A 118 -29.69 -1.66 14.59
CA ARG A 118 -28.39 -2.10 15.14
C ARG A 118 -28.30 -3.62 15.39
N GLY A 119 -29.38 -4.27 15.82
CA GLY A 119 -29.39 -5.72 16.08
C GLY A 119 -29.17 -6.58 14.84
N SER A 120 -29.78 -6.21 13.71
CA SER A 120 -29.59 -6.91 12.44
C SER A 120 -28.18 -6.75 11.89
N LEU A 121 -27.53 -5.61 12.15
CA LEU A 121 -26.12 -5.38 11.79
C LEU A 121 -25.21 -6.36 12.53
N PHE A 122 -25.37 -6.51 13.85
CA PHE A 122 -24.58 -7.47 14.63
C PHE A 122 -24.77 -8.92 14.16
N LEU A 123 -26.00 -9.31 13.86
CA LEU A 123 -26.30 -10.66 13.33
C LEU A 123 -25.60 -10.89 11.97
N LEU A 124 -25.67 -9.91 11.07
CA LEU A 124 -25.03 -9.98 9.75
C LEU A 124 -23.51 -10.04 9.85
N THR A 125 -22.91 -9.24 10.73
CA THR A 125 -21.46 -9.27 10.96
C THR A 125 -21.00 -10.60 11.55
N TYR A 126 -21.78 -11.18 12.47
CA TYR A 126 -21.48 -12.49 13.06
C TYR A 126 -21.56 -13.61 12.01
N LEU A 127 -22.62 -13.63 11.19
CA LEU A 127 -22.78 -14.62 10.13
C LEU A 127 -21.65 -14.56 9.09
N LEU A 128 -21.21 -13.35 8.74
CA LEU A 128 -20.17 -13.12 7.73
C LEU A 128 -18.74 -13.15 8.30
N PHE A 129 -18.58 -13.47 9.59
CA PHE A 129 -17.29 -13.40 10.28
C PHE A 129 -16.18 -14.21 9.59
N LEU A 130 -16.45 -15.49 9.26
CA LEU A 130 -15.47 -16.34 8.60
C LEU A 130 -15.08 -15.83 7.21
N ILE A 131 -16.04 -15.29 6.45
CA ILE A 131 -15.78 -14.72 5.13
C ILE A 131 -14.93 -13.45 5.28
N ASN A 132 -15.22 -12.61 6.26
CA ASN A 132 -14.46 -11.40 6.55
C ASN A 132 -13.01 -11.70 6.98
N ILE A 133 -12.75 -12.84 7.63
CA ILE A 133 -11.38 -13.29 7.90
C ILE A 133 -10.62 -13.54 6.58
N VAL A 134 -11.24 -14.24 5.62
CA VAL A 134 -10.61 -14.50 4.31
C VAL A 134 -10.35 -13.21 3.55
N VAL A 135 -11.33 -12.29 3.53
CA VAL A 135 -11.16 -10.95 2.93
C VAL A 135 -10.03 -10.18 3.63
N GLY A 136 -9.96 -10.25 4.96
CA GLY A 136 -8.91 -9.63 5.76
C GLY A 136 -7.51 -10.18 5.42
N LEU A 137 -7.38 -11.50 5.20
CA LEU A 137 -6.14 -12.12 4.78
C LEU A 137 -5.70 -11.63 3.39
N ILE A 138 -6.63 -11.56 2.43
CA ILE A 138 -6.36 -11.03 1.10
C ILE A 138 -5.90 -9.57 1.18
N ALA A 139 -6.59 -8.75 1.99
CA ALA A 139 -6.21 -7.35 2.22
C ALA A 139 -4.84 -7.21 2.88
N ALA A 140 -4.48 -8.11 3.80
CA ALA A 140 -3.17 -8.13 4.44
C ALA A 140 -2.05 -8.46 3.45
N ILE A 141 -2.25 -9.50 2.61
CA ILE A 141 -1.31 -9.84 1.53
C ILE A 141 -1.16 -8.67 0.56
N TRP A 142 -2.29 -8.07 0.15
CA TRP A 142 -2.29 -6.92 -0.74
C TRP A 142 -1.55 -5.72 -0.15
N ARG A 143 -1.72 -5.46 1.15
CA ARG A 143 -0.99 -4.43 1.88
C ARG A 143 0.52 -4.66 1.81
N ILE A 144 0.98 -5.89 2.06
CA ILE A 144 2.40 -6.25 2.00
C ILE A 144 2.96 -5.99 0.59
N VAL A 145 2.24 -6.43 -0.45
CA VAL A 145 2.63 -6.24 -1.85
C VAL A 145 2.76 -4.76 -2.20
N ILE A 146 1.75 -3.94 -1.86
CA ILE A 146 1.81 -2.49 -2.10
C ILE A 146 2.98 -1.85 -1.36
N THR A 147 3.17 -2.16 -0.07
CA THR A 147 4.29 -1.58 0.70
C THR A 147 5.64 -1.99 0.13
N ALA A 148 5.82 -3.25 -0.29
CA ALA A 148 7.06 -3.71 -0.90
C ALA A 148 7.34 -2.99 -2.22
N LEU A 149 6.36 -2.91 -3.12
CA LEU A 149 6.49 -2.20 -4.39
C LEU A 149 6.78 -0.71 -4.18
N TYR A 150 6.05 -0.07 -3.26
CA TYR A 150 6.27 1.33 -2.94
C TYR A 150 7.70 1.57 -2.44
N ASN A 151 8.18 0.73 -1.52
CA ASN A 151 9.52 0.84 -0.96
C ASN A 151 10.59 0.62 -2.04
N ILE A 152 10.45 -0.37 -2.92
CA ILE A 152 11.42 -0.65 -3.98
C ILE A 152 11.50 0.52 -4.98
N ILE A 153 10.36 1.07 -5.38
CA ILE A 153 10.32 2.19 -6.34
C ILE A 153 10.90 3.47 -5.74
N HIS A 154 10.65 3.73 -4.45
CA HIS A 154 11.10 4.94 -3.77
C HIS A 154 12.45 4.77 -3.06
N MET A 155 13.06 3.58 -3.09
CA MET A 155 14.35 3.33 -2.44
C MET A 155 15.48 4.22 -2.96
N GLY A 156 15.42 4.60 -4.24
CA GLY A 156 16.39 5.50 -4.86
C GLY A 156 16.17 7.00 -4.54
N ARG A 157 15.10 7.35 -3.81
CA ARG A 157 14.69 8.72 -3.53
C ARG A 157 14.96 9.07 -2.07
N MET A 158 15.73 10.14 -1.85
CA MET A 158 16.02 10.67 -0.51
C MET A 158 15.01 11.70 -0.02
N ASP A 159 14.10 12.16 -0.89
CA ASP A 159 13.13 13.19 -0.56
C ASP A 159 11.90 12.64 0.21
N ILE A 160 11.83 11.33 0.39
CA ILE A 160 10.70 10.63 1.01
C ILE A 160 11.26 9.66 2.04
N SER A 161 10.76 9.72 3.27
CA SER A 161 11.04 8.67 4.25
C SER A 161 10.17 7.45 3.97
N LEU A 162 10.77 6.27 4.04
CA LEU A 162 10.07 4.99 3.87
C LEU A 162 9.43 4.51 5.19
N LEU A 163 9.76 5.16 6.30
CA LEU A 163 9.24 4.85 7.63
C LEU A 163 7.88 5.50 7.88
N ASN A 164 7.23 5.03 8.94
CA ASN A 164 5.99 5.66 9.42
C ASN A 164 6.27 7.13 9.79
N ARG A 165 5.24 7.96 9.65
CA ARG A 165 5.27 9.41 9.91
C ARG A 165 5.77 9.81 11.31
N ALA A 166 5.69 8.91 12.29
CA ALA A 166 6.22 9.11 13.64
C ALA A 166 7.73 8.79 13.77
N ALA A 167 8.28 8.03 12.84
CA ALA A 167 9.65 7.50 12.85
C ALA A 167 10.52 8.04 11.71
N GLU A 168 10.05 9.02 10.93
CA GLU A 168 10.80 9.63 9.80
C GLU A 168 12.17 10.17 10.21
N THR A 169 12.36 10.56 11.48
CA THR A 169 13.64 11.10 11.98
C THR A 169 14.71 10.01 12.18
N TYR A 170 14.35 8.73 12.12
CA TYR A 170 15.27 7.60 12.26
C TYR A 170 15.72 7.01 10.92
N ASP A 171 15.17 7.51 9.81
CA ASP A 171 15.60 7.14 8.45
C ASP A 171 16.93 7.85 8.13
N PRO A 172 18.02 7.13 7.82
CA PRO A 172 19.35 7.70 7.60
C PRO A 172 19.52 8.45 6.28
#